data_AF-A0A4R2RJC2-F1
#
_entry.id   AF-A0A4R2RJC2-F1
#
_cell.length_a   1.000
_cell.length_b   1.000
_cell.length_c   1.000
_cell.angle_alpha   90.00
_cell.angle_beta   90.00
_cell.angle_gamma   90.00
#
_symmetry.space_group_name_H-M   'P 1'
#
loop_
_entity.id
_entity.type
_entity.pdbx_description
1 polymer ?
#
loop_
_entity_poly.entity_id
_entity_poly.type
_entity_poly.pdbx_seq_one_letter_code
_entity_poly.pdbx_strand_id
1 'polypeptide(L)' 'MRVCAADWDFEETEYRTGENGQDYPVTIPYKTVTCARCGNAITVFGHSQESFEAACVQLRLTCPKGENNFYLAP' A
#
# COMPACT_ATOMS: atom_id res chain seq x y z
N MET A 1 -15.39 -6.34 -4.66
CA MET A 1 -14.52 -5.80 -3.59
C MET A 1 -14.86 -4.32 -3.43
N ARG A 2 -15.33 -3.83 -2.26
CA ARG A 2 -15.31 -2.37 -2.00
C ARG A 2 -13.98 -2.05 -1.33
N VAL A 3 -12.88 -2.13 -2.08
CA VAL A 3 -11.63 -1.51 -1.64
C VAL A 3 -11.81 -0.03 -1.88
N CYS A 4 -11.78 0.76 -0.82
CA CYS A 4 -11.59 2.19 -0.99
C CYS A 4 -10.09 2.37 -1.21
N ALA A 5 -9.67 2.47 -2.47
CA ALA A 5 -8.38 3.05 -2.83
C ALA A 5 -8.51 3.60 -4.25
N ALA A 6 -9.31 4.67 -4.34
CA ALA A 6 -9.25 5.59 -5.47
C ALA A 6 -7.94 6.37 -5.31
N ASP A 7 -7.07 6.23 -6.31
CA ASP A 7 -5.80 6.93 -6.44
C ASP A 7 -4.68 6.58 -5.43
N TRP A 8 -3.46 7.02 -5.74
CA TRP A 8 -2.29 6.91 -4.88
C TRP A 8 -2.45 7.96 -3.77
N ASP A 9 -2.76 7.51 -2.56
CA ASP A 9 -3.29 8.37 -1.50
C ASP A 9 -2.28 9.45 -1.05
N PHE A 10 -0.98 9.15 -0.84
CA PHE A 10 -0.06 10.14 -0.27
C PHE A 10 1.42 9.84 -0.56
N GLU A 11 2.21 10.91 -0.46
CA GLU A 11 3.66 10.97 -0.64
C GLU A 11 4.33 11.03 0.74
N GLU A 12 5.01 9.96 1.17
CA GLU A 12 5.82 9.99 2.40
C GLU A 12 7.23 10.50 2.07
N THR A 13 7.75 11.46 2.85
CA THR A 13 9.11 12.00 2.62
C THR A 13 10.12 11.25 3.49
N GLU A 14 10.98 10.46 2.85
CA GLU A 14 12.12 9.80 3.48
C GLU A 14 13.41 10.56 3.14
N TYR A 15 14.37 10.67 4.05
CA TYR A 15 15.67 11.27 3.75
C TYR A 15 16.66 10.19 3.34
N ARG A 16 17.27 10.33 2.16
CA ARG A 16 18.37 9.46 1.71
C ARG A 16 19.69 10.20 1.72
N THR A 17 20.74 9.52 2.15
CA THR A 17 22.09 10.06 2.13
C THR A 17 22.73 9.79 0.78
N GLY A 18 23.12 10.85 0.08
CA GLY A 18 23.83 10.77 -1.19
C GLY A 18 25.29 10.34 -1.04
N GLU A 19 25.96 10.03 -2.15
CA GLU A 19 27.37 9.66 -2.18
C GLU A 19 28.30 10.77 -1.66
N ASN A 20 27.83 12.01 -1.67
CA ASN A 20 28.49 13.18 -1.09
C ASN A 20 28.24 13.37 0.42
N GLY A 21 27.52 12.44 1.06
CA GLY A 21 27.16 12.50 2.48
C GLY A 21 26.07 13.52 2.81
N GLN A 22 25.40 14.10 1.82
CA GLN A 22 24.27 15.01 2.04
C GLN A 22 22.95 14.25 2.03
N ASP A 23 22.12 14.49 3.04
CA ASP A 23 20.76 13.99 3.07
C ASP A 23 19.88 14.84 2.16
N TYR A 24 19.11 14.17 1.30
CA TYR A 24 18.11 14.80 0.45
C TYR A 24 16.74 14.15 0.65
N PRO A 25 15.66 14.93 0.65
CA PRO A 25 14.32 14.38 0.75
C PRO A 25 14.00 13.58 -0.52
N VAL A 26 13.46 12.39 -0.32
CA VAL A 26 12.96 11.50 -1.35
C VAL A 26 11.49 11.27 -1.06
N THR A 27 10.67 11.60 -2.04
CA THR A 27 9.25 11.32 -1.98
C THR A 27 9.01 9.87 -2.37
N ILE A 28 8.47 9.08 -1.44
CA ILE A 28 8.10 7.70 -1.66
C ILE A 28 6.58 7.64 -1.82
N PRO A 29 6.08 7.28 -3.02
CA PRO A 29 4.66 7.03 -3.21
C PRO A 29 4.24 5.85 -2.33
N TYR A 30 3.08 5.94 -1.72
CA TYR A 30 2.49 4.78 -1.07
C TYR A 30 0.99 4.68 -1.32
N LYS A 31 0.47 3.47 -1.11
CA LYS A 31 -0.95 3.18 -1.22
C LYS A 31 -1.37 2.25 -0.09
N THR A 32 -2.51 2.55 0.53
CA THR A 32 -3.04 1.76 1.64
C THR A 32 -4.29 1.00 1.21
N VAL A 33 -4.28 -0.32 1.35
CA VAL A 33 -5.45 -1.17 1.15
C VAL A 33 -6.14 -1.42 2.48
N THR A 34 -7.37 -0.97 2.62
CA THR A 34 -8.15 -1.13 3.86
C THR A 34 -9.35 -2.04 3.63
N CYS A 35 -9.54 -3.02 4.52
CA CYS A 35 -10.72 -3.87 4.51
C CYS A 35 -11.91 -3.11 5.12
N ALA A 36 -12.95 -2.86 4.32
CA ALA A 36 -14.13 -2.13 4.75
C ALA A 36 -14.92 -2.79 5.91
N ARG A 37 -14.67 -4.07 6.22
CA ARG A 37 -15.46 -4.83 7.21
C ARG A 37 -14.78 -5.01 8.56
N CYS A 38 -13.45 -5.15 8.57
CA CYS A 38 -12.68 -5.31 9.80
C CYS A 38 -11.78 -4.12 10.11
N GLY A 39 -11.61 -3.18 9.16
CA GLY A 39 -10.75 -2.01 9.31
C GLY A 39 -9.25 -2.32 9.24
N ASN A 40 -8.87 -3.58 9.00
CA ASN A 40 -7.46 -3.92 8.83
C ASN A 40 -6.92 -3.23 7.57
N ALA A 41 -5.69 -2.72 7.65
CA ALA A 41 -5.07 -1.95 6.59
C ALA A 41 -3.64 -2.44 6.34
N ILE A 42 -3.22 -2.45 5.07
CA ILE A 42 -1.83 -2.73 4.67
C ILE A 42 -1.37 -1.60 3.77
N THR A 43 -0.22 -1.02 4.10
CA THR A 43 0.42 0.04 3.30
C THR A 43 1.52 -0.55 2.44
N VAL A 44 1.58 -0.12 1.19
CA VAL A 44 2.58 -0.52 0.20
C VAL A 44 3.30 0.71 -0.29
N PHE A 45 4.62 0.66 -0.32
CA PHE A 45 5.48 1.72 -0.84
C PHE A 45 5.95 1.37 -2.25
N GLY A 46 6.12 2.37 -3.11
CA GLY A 46 6.55 2.22 -4.51
C GLY A 46 5.42 2.40 -5.51
N HIS A 47 5.70 2.25 -6.81
CA HIS A 47 4.72 2.45 -7.90
C HIS A 47 4.24 1.16 -8.58
N SER A 48 4.73 -0.01 -8.16
CA SER A 48 4.45 -1.29 -8.82
C SER A 48 3.04 -1.79 -8.51
N GLN A 49 2.30 -2.13 -9.57
CA GLN A 49 0.99 -2.74 -9.46
C GLN A 49 1.08 -4.13 -8.81
N GLU A 50 2.15 -4.88 -9.06
CA GLU A 50 2.38 -6.20 -8.45
C GLU A 50 2.50 -6.12 -6.92
N SER A 51 3.10 -5.05 -6.40
CA SER A 51 3.21 -4.83 -4.95
C SER A 51 1.86 -4.53 -4.32
N PHE A 52 1.00 -3.79 -5.03
CA PHE A 52 -0.35 -3.51 -4.60
C PHE A 52 -1.23 -4.78 -4.63
N GLU A 53 -1.08 -5.62 -5.65
CA GLU A 53 -1.70 -6.96 -5.74
C GLU A 53 -1.30 -7.86 -4.57
N ALA A 54 0.00 -7.93 -4.27
CA ALA A 54 0.52 -8.69 -3.15
C ALA A 54 -0.07 -8.24 -1.81
N ALA A 55 -0.23 -6.93 -1.59
CA ALA A 55 -0.83 -6.41 -0.37
C ALA A 55 -2.32 -6.74 -0.23
N CYS A 56 -3.07 -6.74 -1.32
CA CYS A 56 -4.46 -7.20 -1.30
C CYS A 56 -4.58 -8.69 -0.92
N VAL A 57 -3.66 -9.53 -1.43
CA VAL A 57 -3.58 -10.95 -1.05
C VAL A 57 -3.21 -11.08 0.44
N GLN A 58 -2.24 -10.30 0.91
CA GLN A 58 -1.85 -10.29 2.32
C GLN A 58 -2.98 -9.81 3.23
N LEU A 59 -3.78 -8.83 2.79
CA LEU A 59 -4.93 -8.33 3.52
C LEU A 59 -6.02 -9.40 3.66
N ARG A 60 -6.16 -10.27 2.66
CA ARG A 60 -7.02 -11.45 2.73
C ARG A 60 -6.55 -12.42 3.81
N LEU A 61 -5.26 -12.77 3.81
CA LEU A 61 -4.68 -13.73 4.74
C LEU A 61 -4.73 -13.24 6.20
N THR A 62 -4.59 -11.93 6.40
CA THR A 62 -4.56 -11.31 7.72
C THR A 62 -5.93 -10.84 8.20
N CYS A 63 -6.99 -10.97 7.39
CA CYS A 63 -8.33 -10.53 7.79
C CYS A 63 -8.90 -11.46 8.88
N PRO A 64 -9.13 -10.96 10.11
CA PRO A 64 -9.61 -11.80 11.22
C PRO A 64 -11.05 -12.28 11.01
N LYS A 65 -11.78 -11.71 10.05
CA LYS A 65 -13.15 -12.10 9.69
C LYS A 65 -13.21 -13.08 8.51
N GLY A 66 -12.06 -13.54 7.99
CA GLY A 66 -11.97 -14.57 6.95
C GLY A 66 -12.59 -14.17 5.61
N GLU A 67 -12.57 -12.87 5.26
CA GLU A 67 -13.15 -12.43 3.99
C GLU A 67 -12.38 -12.98 2.80
N ASN A 68 -13.10 -13.49 1.80
CA ASN A 68 -12.56 -13.75 0.48
C ASN A 68 -12.39 -12.42 -0.27
N ASN A 69 -11.35 -11.69 0.07
CA ASN A 69 -10.92 -10.49 -0.66
C ASN A 69 -10.36 -10.92 -2.03
N PHE A 70 -11.18 -10.80 -3.08
CA PHE A 70 -10.76 -11.04 -4.46
C PHE A 70 -10.29 -9.74 -5.09
N TYR A 71 -9.05 -9.74 -5.58
CA TYR A 71 -8.55 -8.71 -6.46
C TYR A 71 -9.38 -8.73 -7.75
N LEU A 72 -10.24 -7.73 -7.95
CA LEU A 72 -10.80 -7.44 -9.26
C LEU A 72 -9.90 -6.36 -9.81
N ALA A 73 -8.93 -6.77 -10.64
CA ALA A 73 -8.23 -5.81 -11.49
C ALA A 73 -9.31 -5.03 -12.30
N PRO A 74 -9.22 -3.70 -12.38
CA PRO A 74 -10.13 -2.90 -13.19
C PRO A 74 -10.05 -3.26 -14.67
#